data_AF-A0AA40F866-F1
#
_entry.id   AF-A0AA40F866-F1
#
_cell.length_a   1.000
_cell.length_b   1.000
_cell.length_c   1.000
_cell.angle_alpha   90.00
_cell.angle_beta   90.00
_cell.angle_gamma   90.00
#
_symmetry.space_group_name_H-M   'P 1'
#
loop_
_entity.id
_entity.type
_entity.pdbx_description
1 polymer ?
#
loop_
_entity_poly.entity_id
_entity_poly.type
_entity_poly.pdbx_seq_one_letter_code
_entity_poly.pdbx_strand_id
1 'polypeptide(L)'
;MPLTRYNLAPTLDGFIASPHTTTNPTPWITPDPTIDFPALYAQFSHFLMGRLTYETMLAFAADDPSSSGDANLLFAGRPREAVAVLSRSMKQAEHPGVTVISSEAGMQTCGRRTSR
;
A
#
# COMPACT_ATOMS: atom_id res chain seq x y z
N MET A 1 -2.19 12.40 18.77
CA MET A 1 -3.05 12.20 17.58
C MET A 1 -2.23 11.46 16.54
N PRO A 2 -2.75 10.39 15.91
CA PRO A 2 -2.03 9.70 14.84
C PRO A 2 -1.83 10.63 13.63
N LEU A 3 -0.64 10.60 13.02
CA LEU A 3 -0.28 11.40 11.86
C LEU A 3 -0.41 10.56 10.59
N THR A 4 -1.19 11.04 9.62
CA THR A 4 -1.26 10.45 8.28
C THR A 4 -0.23 11.12 7.38
N ARG A 5 0.64 10.33 6.75
CA ARG A 5 1.60 10.82 5.75
C ARG A 5 1.34 10.12 4.41
N TYR A 6 1.31 10.90 3.34
CA TYR A 6 1.20 10.39 1.98
C TYR A 6 2.59 10.39 1.35
N ASN A 7 3.15 9.19 1.12
CA ASN A 7 4.48 9.00 0.55
C ASN A 7 4.34 8.42 -0.86
N LEU A 8 5.00 9.03 -1.84
CA LEU A 8 4.99 8.60 -3.24
C LEU A 8 6.21 9.16 -3.99
N ALA A 9 6.47 8.60 -5.17
CA ALA A 9 7.44 9.12 -6.12
C ALA A 9 6.72 9.55 -7.41
N PRO A 10 6.40 10.84 -7.57
CA PRO A 10 5.75 11.34 -8.78
C PRO A 10 6.77 11.65 -9.87
N THR A 11 6.32 11.73 -11.11
CA THR A 11 7.05 12.43 -12.18
C THR A 11 7.14 13.93 -11.88
N LEU A 12 8.03 14.65 -12.59
CA LEU A 12 8.19 16.10 -12.43
C LEU A 12 6.89 16.88 -12.70
N ASP A 13 6.06 16.39 -13.61
CA ASP A 13 4.74 16.93 -13.98
C ASP A 13 3.59 16.39 -13.11
N GLY A 14 3.90 15.59 -12.09
CA GLY A 14 2.96 15.23 -11.02
C GLY A 14 2.15 13.94 -11.23
N PHE A 15 2.53 13.09 -12.19
CA PHE A 15 1.89 11.79 -12.41
C PHE A 15 2.50 10.70 -11.51
N ILE A 16 1.64 9.83 -10.98
CA ILE A 16 2.03 8.72 -10.08
C ILE A 16 2.01 7.38 -10.80
N ALA A 17 1.20 7.26 -11.84
CA ALA A 17 1.08 6.07 -12.68
C ALA A 17 1.01 6.52 -14.15
N SER A 18 1.71 5.81 -15.03
CA SER A 18 1.59 5.98 -16.47
C SER A 18 0.19 5.56 -16.91
N PRO A 19 -0.57 6.41 -17.62
CA PRO A 19 -1.83 6.01 -18.21
C PRO A 19 -1.65 5.13 -19.46
N HIS A 20 -0.42 5.02 -19.97
CA HIS A 20 -0.13 4.42 -21.27
C HIS A 20 0.36 2.97 -21.18
N THR A 21 0.77 2.51 -20.00
CA THR A 21 1.42 1.21 -19.82
C THR A 21 0.74 0.43 -18.70
N THR A 22 0.26 -0.77 -19.03
CA THR A 22 -0.37 -1.68 -18.05
C THR A 22 0.63 -2.63 -17.39
N THR A 23 1.73 -2.96 -18.06
CA THR A 23 2.75 -3.91 -17.57
C THR A 23 3.68 -3.30 -16.51
N ASN A 24 4.21 -2.09 -16.78
CA ASN A 24 4.97 -1.32 -15.82
C ASN A 24 4.30 0.04 -15.69
N PRO A 25 3.50 0.28 -14.64
CA PRO A 25 2.81 1.56 -14.47
C PRO A 25 3.75 2.68 -14.01
N THR A 26 5.01 2.39 -13.65
CA THR A 26 5.96 3.36 -13.11
C THR A 26 7.35 3.27 -13.78
N PRO A 27 7.46 3.36 -15.12
CA PRO A 27 8.73 3.15 -15.82
C PRO A 27 9.80 4.20 -15.53
N TRP A 28 9.41 5.38 -15.02
CA TRP A 28 10.35 6.44 -14.65
C TRP A 28 10.99 6.23 -13.27
N ILE A 29 10.45 5.33 -12.45
CA ILE A 29 11.00 5.05 -11.11
C ILE A 29 12.19 4.11 -11.31
N THR A 30 13.38 4.64 -11.11
CA THR A 30 14.62 3.85 -11.14
C THR A 30 14.97 3.40 -9.72
N PRO A 31 15.40 2.14 -9.51
CA PRO A 31 15.88 1.70 -8.21
C PRO A 31 17.06 2.55 -7.74
N ASP A 32 16.93 3.14 -6.55
CA ASP A 32 18.00 3.88 -5.90
C ASP A 32 18.50 3.08 -4.69
N PRO A 33 19.72 2.51 -4.75
CA PRO A 33 20.26 1.69 -3.67
C PRO A 33 20.62 2.48 -2.42
N THR A 34 20.60 3.82 -2.46
CA THR A 34 20.91 4.67 -1.31
C THR A 34 19.71 4.86 -0.37
N ILE A 35 18.50 4.49 -0.82
CA ILE A 35 17.28 4.61 -0.03
C ILE A 35 17.10 3.36 0.86
N ASP A 36 17.14 3.57 2.18
CA ASP A 36 16.79 2.56 3.16
C ASP A 36 15.26 2.46 3.33
N PHE A 37 14.61 1.71 2.45
CA PHE A 37 13.17 1.43 2.52
C PHE A 37 12.76 0.73 3.83
N PRO A 38 13.51 -0.25 4.37
CA PRO A 38 13.23 -0.83 5.69
C PRO A 38 13.13 0.23 6.80
N ALA A 39 14.12 1.13 6.91
CA ALA A 39 14.11 2.18 7.92
C ALA A 39 12.98 3.20 7.68
N LEU A 40 12.68 3.52 6.42
CA LEU A 40 11.53 4.37 6.07
C LEU A 40 10.21 3.73 6.51
N TYR A 41 9.99 2.46 6.17
CA TYR A 41 8.76 1.73 6.49
C TYR A 41 8.62 1.43 7.99
N ALA A 42 9.71 1.34 8.74
CA ALA A 42 9.68 1.21 10.19
C ALA A 42 9.06 2.43 10.91
N GLN A 43 9.03 3.60 10.25
CA GLN A 43 8.38 4.79 10.80
C GLN A 43 6.84 4.70 10.79
N PHE A 44 6.27 3.75 10.05
CA PHE A 44 4.83 3.58 9.88
C PHE A 44 4.34 2.33 10.59
N SER A 45 3.28 2.51 11.39
CA SER A 45 2.58 1.41 12.04
C SER A 45 1.51 0.80 11.16
N HIS A 46 0.88 1.61 10.29
CA HIS A 46 -0.20 1.18 9.40
C HIS A 46 0.02 1.72 7.99
N PHE A 47 -0.32 0.90 7.00
CA PHE A 47 -0.29 1.23 5.58
C PHE A 47 -1.70 1.18 5.02
N LEU A 48 -2.04 2.21 4.25
CA LEU A 48 -3.29 2.31 3.52
C LEU A 48 -2.96 2.46 2.04
N MET A 49 -3.54 1.62 1.19
CA MET A 49 -3.30 1.68 -0.25
C MET A 49 -4.52 1.27 -1.05
N GLY A 50 -4.55 1.63 -2.33
CA GLY A 50 -5.56 1.15 -3.27
C GLY A 50 -5.21 -0.23 -3.83
N ARG A 51 -6.21 -0.90 -4.42
CA ARG A 51 -6.04 -2.22 -5.08
C ARG A 51 -4.87 -2.25 -6.07
N LEU A 52 -4.77 -1.26 -6.95
CA LEU A 52 -3.72 -1.23 -7.99
C LEU A 52 -2.32 -1.11 -7.38
N THR A 53 -2.15 -0.31 -6.33
CA THR A 53 -0.87 -0.21 -5.62
C THR A 53 -0.50 -1.53 -4.96
N TYR A 54 -1.48 -2.24 -4.39
CA TYR A 54 -1.27 -3.55 -3.79
C TYR A 54 -0.81 -4.59 -4.83
N GLU A 55 -1.49 -4.67 -5.98
CA GLU A 55 -1.12 -5.56 -7.08
C GLU A 55 0.29 -5.26 -7.62
N THR A 56 0.62 -3.98 -7.83
CA THR A 56 1.96 -3.55 -8.27
C THR A 56 3.04 -3.92 -7.25
N MET A 57 2.77 -3.76 -5.96
CA MET A 57 3.71 -4.12 -4.89
C MET A 57 3.95 -5.63 -4.83
N LEU A 58 2.93 -6.46 -5.08
CA LEU A 58 3.11 -7.91 -5.19
C LEU A 58 3.96 -8.29 -6.41
N ALA A 59 3.76 -7.63 -7.55
CA ALA A 59 4.57 -7.87 -8.75
C ALA A 59 6.05 -7.52 -8.52
N PHE A 60 6.34 -6.39 -7.89
CA PHE A 60 7.73 -6.00 -7.57
C PHE A 60 8.43 -6.97 -6.63
N ALA A 61 7.71 -7.58 -5.67
CA ALA A 61 8.29 -8.59 -4.81
C ALA A 61 8.61 -9.90 -5.58
N ALA A 62 7.79 -10.27 -6.56
CA ALA A 62 8.01 -11.45 -7.38
C ALA A 62 9.25 -11.34 -8.29
N ASP A 63 9.60 -10.11 -8.72
CA ASP A 63 10.73 -9.85 -9.61
C ASP A 63 12.09 -9.75 -8.89
N ASP A 64 12.11 -9.65 -7.55
CA ASP A 64 13.34 -9.62 -6.75
C ASP A 64 13.76 -11.03 -6.29
N PRO A 65 14.88 -11.58 -6.79
CA PRO A 65 15.35 -12.93 -6.45
C PRO A 65 15.86 -13.08 -5.01
N SER A 66 16.06 -11.98 -4.28
CA SER A 66 16.37 -12.00 -2.84
C SER A 66 15.12 -12.04 -1.96
N SER A 67 13.95 -11.87 -2.58
CA SER A 67 12.67 -11.84 -1.93
C SER A 67 12.08 -13.26 -1.88
N SER A 68 12.27 -13.97 -0.77
CA SER A 68 11.48 -15.18 -0.46
C SER A 68 10.02 -14.78 -0.43
N GLY A 69 9.11 -15.39 -1.20
CA GLY A 69 7.72 -14.99 -1.50
C GLY A 69 6.82 -14.24 -0.48
N ASP A 70 7.23 -14.13 0.79
CA ASP A 70 6.72 -13.22 1.83
C ASP A 70 7.47 -11.85 1.93
N ALA A 71 8.49 -11.61 1.11
CA ALA A 71 9.54 -10.59 1.31
C ALA A 71 9.22 -9.21 0.73
N ASN A 72 7.95 -8.93 0.44
CA ASN A 72 7.58 -7.54 0.30
C ASN A 72 7.78 -6.86 1.66
N LEU A 73 8.70 -5.90 1.75
CA LEU A 73 9.05 -5.17 2.99
C LEU A 73 7.83 -4.54 3.69
N LEU A 74 6.73 -4.34 2.95
CA LEU A 74 5.46 -3.84 3.48
C LEU A 74 4.59 -4.92 4.15
N PHE A 75 4.79 -6.20 3.86
CA PHE A 75 3.97 -7.30 4.40
C PHE A 75 4.78 -8.22 5.33
N ALA A 76 6.10 -8.34 5.13
CA ALA A 76 6.97 -9.22 5.89
C ALA A 76 6.95 -8.91 7.40
N GLY A 77 6.52 -9.89 8.21
CA GLY A 77 6.52 -9.79 9.68
C GLY A 77 5.48 -8.82 10.26
N ARG A 78 4.56 -8.29 9.45
CA ARG A 78 3.51 -7.36 9.92
C ARG A 78 2.18 -8.08 10.14
N PRO A 79 1.38 -7.67 11.15
CA PRO A 79 0.04 -8.20 11.33
C PRO A 79 -0.87 -7.73 10.18
N ARG A 80 -1.88 -8.54 9.82
CA ARG A 80 -2.80 -8.23 8.71
C ARG A 80 -3.54 -6.89 8.89
N GLU A 81 -3.73 -6.45 10.13
CA GLU A 81 -4.41 -5.19 10.47
C GLU A 81 -3.53 -3.96 10.19
N ALA A 82 -2.22 -4.14 10.10
CA ALA A 82 -1.29 -3.07 9.76
C ALA A 82 -1.33 -2.70 8.28
N VAL A 83 -1.98 -3.49 7.41
CA VAL A 83 -2.06 -3.21 5.98
C VAL A 83 -3.51 -3.26 5.51
N ALA A 84 -4.04 -2.09 5.16
CA ALA A 84 -5.40 -1.92 4.67
C ALA A 84 -5.41 -1.62 3.17
N VAL A 85 -6.20 -2.39 2.41
CA VAL A 85 -6.41 -2.20 0.97
C VAL A 85 -7.84 -1.71 0.73
N LEU A 86 -7.95 -0.51 0.18
CA LEU A 86 -9.22 0.07 -0.25
C LEU A 86 -9.57 -0.47 -1.65
N SER A 87 -10.66 -1.21 -1.74
CA SER A 87 -11.11 -1.78 -3.01
C SER A 87 -12.62 -1.97 -3.05
N ARG A 88 -13.19 -1.82 -4.24
CA ARG A 88 -14.62 -2.07 -4.50
C ARG A 88 -14.92 -3.48 -4.99
N SER A 89 -13.90 -4.22 -5.43
CA SER A 89 -14.06 -5.52 -6.13
C SER A 89 -13.27 -6.66 -5.51
N MET A 90 -12.33 -6.36 -4.63
CA MET A 90 -11.43 -7.33 -4.01
C MET A 90 -12.15 -8.03 -2.85
N LYS A 91 -11.97 -9.34 -2.71
CA LYS A 91 -12.59 -10.14 -1.65
C LYS A 91 -11.58 -10.46 -0.56
N GLN A 92 -11.96 -10.25 0.70
CA GLN A 92 -11.10 -10.56 1.86
C GLN A 92 -10.63 -12.03 1.90
N ALA A 93 -11.45 -12.97 1.44
CA ALA A 93 -11.14 -14.41 1.45
C ALA A 93 -9.95 -14.79 0.54
N GLU A 94 -9.71 -14.02 -0.52
CA GLU A 94 -8.63 -14.27 -1.49
C GLU A 94 -7.30 -13.64 -1.02
N HIS A 95 -7.33 -12.77 0.01
CA HIS A 95 -6.18 -12.01 0.48
C HIS A 95 -6.07 -12.04 2.02
N PRO A 96 -5.71 -13.19 2.63
CA PRO A 96 -5.69 -13.34 4.09
C PRO A 96 -4.62 -12.49 4.80
N GLY A 97 -3.56 -12.09 4.11
CA GLY A 97 -2.44 -11.32 4.67
C GLY A 97 -2.69 -9.82 4.83
N VAL A 98 -3.82 -9.30 4.34
CA VAL A 98 -4.15 -7.87 4.40
C VAL A 98 -5.62 -7.66 4.77
N THR A 99 -5.97 -6.47 5.25
CA THR A 99 -7.36 -6.09 5.53
C THR A 99 -7.96 -5.37 4.32
N VAL A 100 -9.00 -5.94 3.71
CA VAL A 100 -9.70 -5.32 2.58
C VAL A 100 -10.88 -4.49 3.09
N ILE A 101 -10.87 -3.19 2.78
CA ILE A 101 -11.93 -2.25 3.14
C ILE A 101 -12.74 -1.91 1.89
N SER A 102 -14.02 -2.30 1.89
CA SER A 102 -14.98 -1.92 0.85
C SER A 102 -15.51 -0.50 1.07
N SER A 103 -15.79 0.22 -0.02
CA SER A 103 -16.40 1.56 0.04
C SER A 103 -17.77 1.56 0.74
N GLU A 104 -18.48 0.44 0.74
CA GLU A 104 -19.78 0.30 1.44
C GLU A 104 -19.61 0.16 2.96
N ALA A 105 -18.45 -0.34 3.42
CA ALA A 105 -18.15 -0.51 4.84
C ALA A 105 -17.50 0.75 5.48
N GLY A 106 -17.05 1.71 4.66
CA GLY A 106 -16.28 2.88 5.09
C GLY A 106 -17.08 4.01 5.73
N MET A 107 -18.41 3.93 5.80
CA MET A 107 -19.24 4.96 6.44
C MET A 107 -19.68 4.53 7.85
N GLN A 108 -18.74 4.05 8.66
CA GLN A 108 -18.92 4.11 10.11
C GLN A 108 -18.60 5.53 10.55
N THR A 109 -19.66 6.31 10.75
CA THR A 109 -19.59 7.64 11.33
C THR A 109 -18.81 7.55 12.64
N CYS A 110 -17.66 8.24 12.72
CA CYS A 110 -17.01 8.50 13.99
C CYS A 110 -18.02 9.28 14.83
N GLY A 111 -18.69 8.58 15.75
CA GLY A 111 -19.79 9.10 16.54
C GLY A 111 -19.37 10.38 17.23
N ARG A 112 -20.10 11.47 16.90
CA ARG A 112 -20.08 12.71 17.66
C ARG A 112 -20.54 12.35 19.06
N ARG A 113 -19.61 12.26 20.00
CA ARG A 113 -19.90 12.09 21.42
C ARG A 113 -20.55 13.41 21.87
N THR A 114 -21.88 13.50 21.81
CA THR A 114 -22.63 14.59 22.43
C THR A 114 -22.50 14.42 23.94
N SER A 115 -21.59 15.17 24.56
CA SER A 115 -21.64 15.39 26.00
C SER A 115 -22.83 16.29 26.30
N ARG A 116 -23.67 15.81 27.23
CA ARG A 116 -24.66 16.62 27.94
C ARG A 116 -24.00 17.79 28.67
#